data_AF-A0A9C7SEJ7-F1
#
_entry.id   AF-A0A9C7SEJ7-F1
#
_cell.length_a   1.000
_cell.length_b   1.000
_cell.length_c   1.000
_cell.angle_alpha   90.00
_cell.angle_beta   90.00
_cell.angle_gamma   90.00
#
_symmetry.space_group_name_H-M   'P 1'
#
loop_
_entity.id
_entity.type
_entity.pdbx_description
1 polymer ?
#
loop_
_entity_poly.entity_id
_entity_poly.type
_entity_poly.pdbx_seq_one_letter_code
_entity_poly.pdbx_strand_id
1 'polypeptide(L)'
;MAQCYLWCHSENGQSFFHIIKLALKRPSQQNVVVTLFNAIGQKFDSLGLSRSFRSIEYLQMFNSEVFDGDSSEEFSHLTDEVREINTLFPDSKDRVLAMLGLAQMSETLLDPLFGGAECLGSVMRKRIKPVSEPLLGMVAKLEEK
;
A
#
# COMPACT_ATOMS: atom_id res chain seq x y z
N MET A 1 14.40 -0.35 4.83
CA MET A 1 13.09 -1.02 5.12
C MET A 1 12.76 -1.20 6.61
N ALA A 2 13.69 -1.68 7.45
CA ALA A 2 13.41 -2.03 8.85
C ALA A 2 12.74 -0.90 9.67
N GLN A 3 13.17 0.35 9.48
CA GLN A 3 12.56 1.53 10.13
C GLN A 3 11.06 1.66 9.77
N CYS A 4 10.69 1.46 8.50
CA CYS A 4 9.30 1.50 8.05
C CYS A 4 8.49 0.37 8.69
N TYR A 5 9.06 -0.84 8.74
CA TYR A 5 8.42 -2.01 9.35
C TYR A 5 8.13 -1.77 10.83
N LEU A 6 9.13 -1.33 11.60
CA LEU A 6 8.95 -0.98 13.01
C LEU A 6 7.94 0.16 13.20
N TRP A 7 7.96 1.15 12.31
CA TRP A 7 7.01 2.26 12.36
C TRP A 7 5.56 1.79 12.15
N CYS A 8 5.30 0.86 11.22
CA CYS A 8 3.97 0.28 11.00
C CYS A 8 3.39 -0.30 12.29
N HIS A 9 4.23 -0.89 13.14
CA HIS A 9 3.83 -1.50 14.42
C HIS A 9 3.92 -0.55 15.63
N SER A 10 4.30 0.71 15.42
CA SER A 10 4.28 1.75 16.47
C SER A 10 2.88 2.35 16.65
N GLU A 11 2.63 3.02 17.78
CA GLU A 11 1.37 3.75 18.01
C GLU A 11 1.04 4.75 16.90
N ASN A 12 2.06 5.40 16.33
CA ASN A 12 1.90 6.34 15.23
C ASN A 12 1.49 5.65 13.93
N GLY A 13 2.08 4.48 13.63
CA GLY A 13 1.71 3.67 12.47
C GLY A 13 0.27 3.16 12.58
N GLN A 14 -0.10 2.65 13.75
CA GLN A 14 -1.46 2.17 14.03
C GLN A 14 -2.50 3.30 13.95
N SER A 15 -2.15 4.49 14.46
CA SER A 15 -3.00 5.68 14.33
C SER A 15 -3.17 6.12 12.86
N PHE A 16 -2.10 6.05 12.07
CA PHE A 16 -2.15 6.33 10.63
C PHE A 16 -3.08 5.35 9.90
N PHE A 17 -2.98 4.04 10.18
CA PHE A 17 -3.87 3.02 9.64
C PHE A 17 -5.33 3.24 10.01
N HIS A 18 -5.60 3.65 11.25
CA HIS A 18 -6.94 4.02 11.68
C HIS A 18 -7.51 5.19 10.84
N ILE A 19 -6.70 6.21 10.57
CA ILE A 19 -7.08 7.36 9.74
C ILE A 19 -7.39 6.93 8.30
N ILE A 20 -6.59 6.04 7.70
CA ILE A 20 -6.86 5.48 6.37
C ILE A 20 -8.26 4.84 6.34
N LYS A 21 -8.56 3.98 7.32
CA LYS A 21 -9.87 3.31 7.42
C LYS A 21 -11.03 4.31 7.54
N LEU A 22 -10.86 5.36 8.34
CA LEU A 22 -11.86 6.42 8.49
C LEU A 22 -12.09 7.18 7.19
N ALA A 23 -11.01 7.58 6.51
CA ALA A 23 -11.09 8.35 5.27
C ALA A 23 -11.77 7.57 4.13
N LEU A 24 -11.51 6.26 4.03
CA LEU A 24 -12.13 5.39 3.01
C LEU A 24 -13.60 5.02 3.31
N LYS A 25 -14.06 5.16 4.55
CA LYS A 25 -15.44 4.81 4.93
C LYS A 25 -16.48 5.64 4.17
N ARG A 26 -16.21 6.94 4.01
CA ARG A 26 -17.08 7.91 3.31
C ARG A 26 -16.24 9.00 2.64
N PRO A 27 -15.58 8.72 1.50
CA PRO A 27 -14.85 9.74 0.77
C PRO A 27 -15.81 10.82 0.28
N SER A 28 -15.49 12.08 0.54
CA SER A 28 -16.33 13.23 0.18
C SER A 28 -16.25 13.55 -1.31
N GLN A 29 -15.04 13.49 -1.89
CA GLN A 29 -14.76 13.83 -3.29
C GLN A 29 -13.57 13.02 -3.82
N GLN A 30 -13.42 12.96 -5.15
CA GLN A 30 -12.34 12.24 -5.83
C GLN A 30 -10.95 12.71 -5.38
N ASN A 31 -10.74 14.03 -5.30
CA ASN A 31 -9.45 14.61 -4.91
C ASN A 31 -9.01 14.20 -3.50
N VAL A 32 -9.95 13.91 -2.60
CA VAL A 32 -9.63 13.40 -1.26
C VAL A 32 -9.09 11.98 -1.34
N VAL A 33 -9.66 11.13 -2.20
CA VAL A 33 -9.17 9.76 -2.41
C VAL A 33 -7.79 9.80 -3.06
N VAL A 34 -7.61 10.61 -4.11
CA VAL A 34 -6.32 10.79 -4.78
C VAL A 34 -5.25 11.26 -3.81
N THR A 35 -5.53 12.31 -3.04
CA THR A 35 -4.61 12.83 -2.02
C THR A 35 -4.27 11.78 -0.97
N LEU A 36 -5.27 11.02 -0.50
CA LEU A 36 -5.06 9.95 0.47
C LEU A 36 -4.12 8.87 -0.08
N PHE A 37 -4.36 8.38 -1.30
CA PHE A 37 -3.55 7.33 -1.93
C PHE A 37 -2.09 7.79 -2.11
N ASN A 38 -1.90 9.00 -2.63
CA ASN A 38 -0.57 9.58 -2.78
C ASN A 38 0.13 9.75 -1.42
N ALA A 39 -0.59 10.21 -0.37
CA ALA A 39 -0.02 10.38 0.97
C ALA A 39 0.38 9.03 1.60
N ILE A 40 -0.38 7.95 1.36
CA ILE A 40 -0.03 6.60 1.82
C ILE A 40 1.30 6.16 1.20
N GLY A 41 1.44 6.24 -0.12
CA GLY A 41 2.70 5.88 -0.78
C GLY A 41 3.87 6.76 -0.33
N GLN A 42 3.66 8.08 -0.22
CA GLN A 42 4.68 9.05 0.22
C GLN A 42 5.26 8.74 1.59
N LYS A 43 4.47 8.16 2.51
CA LYS A 43 4.96 7.75 3.82
C LYS A 43 6.15 6.78 3.75
N PHE A 44 6.26 6.03 2.64
CA PHE A 44 7.26 5.00 2.40
C PHE A 44 8.22 5.32 1.27
N ASP A 45 8.38 6.60 0.88
CA ASP A 45 9.30 7.03 -0.20
C ASP A 45 10.74 6.51 -0.01
N SER A 46 11.17 6.31 1.25
CA SER A 46 12.48 5.74 1.57
C SER A 46 12.70 4.31 1.08
N LEU A 47 11.65 3.60 0.65
CA LEU A 47 11.76 2.27 0.06
C LEU A 47 12.09 2.31 -1.45
N GLY A 48 12.07 3.48 -2.10
CA GLY A 48 12.47 3.59 -3.52
C GLY A 48 11.56 2.84 -4.51
N LEU A 49 10.36 2.43 -4.11
CA LEU A 49 9.44 1.70 -4.96
C LEU A 49 8.74 2.59 -5.99
N SER A 50 8.53 2.05 -7.19
CA SER A 50 7.71 2.71 -8.21
C SER A 50 6.24 2.75 -7.80
N ARG A 51 5.60 3.88 -8.13
CA ARG A 51 4.18 4.17 -7.91
C ARG A 51 3.38 4.30 -9.21
N SER A 52 3.83 3.62 -10.27
CA SER A 52 3.24 3.71 -11.61
C SER A 52 2.22 2.61 -11.93
N PHE A 53 1.91 1.73 -10.97
CA PHE A 53 0.98 0.62 -11.18
C PHE A 53 -0.45 1.12 -11.43
N ARG A 54 -1.14 0.46 -12.36
CA ARG A 54 -2.56 0.71 -12.67
C ARG A 54 -3.47 -0.47 -12.31
N SER A 55 -2.91 -1.52 -11.70
CA SER A 55 -3.60 -2.72 -11.25
C SER A 55 -2.99 -3.18 -9.93
N ILE A 56 -3.86 -3.54 -8.98
CA ILE A 56 -3.45 -4.11 -7.70
C ILE A 56 -2.83 -5.49 -7.92
N GLU A 57 -3.35 -6.27 -8.86
CA GLU A 57 -2.87 -7.61 -9.16
C GLU A 57 -1.40 -7.59 -9.61
N TYR A 58 -1.05 -6.72 -10.56
CA TYR A 58 0.35 -6.58 -11.01
C TYR A 58 1.27 -6.05 -9.92
N LEU A 59 0.78 -5.14 -9.08
CA LEU A 59 1.51 -4.63 -7.93
C LEU A 59 1.81 -5.75 -6.92
N GLN A 60 0.83 -6.63 -6.63
CA GLN A 60 0.99 -7.77 -5.73
C GLN A 60 1.94 -8.83 -6.28
N MET A 61 1.88 -9.08 -7.60
CA MET A 61 2.86 -9.95 -8.28
C MET A 61 4.28 -9.41 -8.11
N PHE A 62 4.49 -8.13 -8.43
CA PHE A 62 5.79 -7.48 -8.25
C PHE A 62 6.30 -7.56 -6.81
N ASN A 63 5.45 -7.34 -5.81
CA ASN A 63 5.86 -7.45 -4.40
C ASN A 63 6.26 -8.87 -4.01
N SER A 64 5.62 -9.87 -4.62
CA SER A 64 6.00 -11.28 -4.41
C SER A 64 7.37 -11.56 -5.03
N GLU A 65 7.65 -11.05 -6.23
CA GLU A 65 8.97 -11.15 -6.88
C GLU A 65 10.07 -10.48 -6.03
N VAL A 66 9.82 -9.28 -5.47
CA VAL A 66 10.77 -8.62 -4.56
C VAL A 66 11.02 -9.46 -3.31
N PHE A 67 9.96 -10.05 -2.74
CA PHE A 67 10.06 -10.85 -1.53
C PHE A 67 10.81 -12.17 -1.75
N ASP A 68 10.47 -12.89 -2.82
CA ASP A 68 11.06 -14.19 -3.14
C ASP A 68 12.48 -14.04 -3.73
N GLY A 69 12.85 -12.82 -4.16
CA GLY A 69 14.18 -12.47 -4.63
C GLY A 69 14.39 -12.62 -6.13
N ASP A 70 13.28 -12.69 -6.87
CA ASP A 70 13.23 -12.82 -8.34
C ASP A 70 13.07 -11.45 -9.05
N SER A 71 13.19 -10.35 -8.32
CA SER A 71 13.05 -8.99 -8.87
C SER A 71 14.23 -8.56 -9.75
N SER A 72 14.02 -7.53 -10.57
CA SER A 72 15.08 -6.95 -11.40
C SER A 72 16.22 -6.37 -10.55
N GLU A 73 17.42 -6.26 -11.13
CA GLU A 73 18.63 -5.74 -10.46
C GLU A 73 18.43 -4.36 -9.79
N GLU A 74 17.56 -3.51 -10.36
CA GLU A 74 17.13 -2.22 -9.78
C GLU A 74 16.59 -2.35 -8.34
N PHE A 75 15.89 -3.44 -8.01
CA PHE A 75 15.25 -3.68 -6.72
C PHE A 75 15.98 -4.72 -5.85
N SER A 76 17.19 -5.14 -6.26
CA SER A 76 18.02 -6.09 -5.50
C SER A 76 18.25 -5.66 -4.05
N HIS A 77 18.47 -4.36 -3.82
CA HIS A 77 18.61 -3.78 -2.48
C HIS A 77 17.39 -4.03 -1.59
N LEU A 78 16.17 -3.98 -2.13
CA LEU A 78 14.96 -4.28 -1.37
C LEU A 78 14.85 -5.77 -1.05
N THR A 79 15.23 -6.65 -1.97
CA THR A 79 15.27 -8.10 -1.71
C THR A 79 16.19 -8.42 -0.54
N ASP A 80 17.36 -7.77 -0.45
CA ASP A 80 18.27 -7.96 0.67
C ASP A 80 17.67 -7.42 1.99
N GLU A 81 17.08 -6.23 1.97
CA GLU A 81 16.38 -5.66 3.13
C GLU A 81 15.17 -6.50 3.59
N VAL A 82 14.43 -7.12 2.66
CA VAL A 82 13.36 -8.08 2.97
C VAL A 82 13.93 -9.32 3.67
N ARG A 83 15.04 -9.86 3.15
CA ARG A 83 15.69 -11.05 3.72
C ARG A 83 16.15 -10.78 5.15
N GLU A 84 16.67 -9.58 5.43
CA GLU A 84 17.00 -9.16 6.79
C GLU A 84 15.79 -9.15 7.72
N ILE A 85 14.67 -8.55 7.29
CA ILE A 85 13.42 -8.55 8.07
C ILE A 85 12.92 -9.98 8.30
N ASN A 86 12.92 -10.82 7.28
CA ASN A 86 12.44 -12.20 7.38
C ASN A 86 13.32 -13.06 8.32
N THR A 87 14.62 -12.74 8.39
CA THR A 87 15.55 -13.38 9.34
C THR A 87 15.23 -13.00 10.79
N LEU A 88 14.89 -11.73 11.04
CA LEU A 88 14.54 -11.22 12.37
C LEU A 88 13.11 -11.60 12.78
N PHE A 89 12.21 -11.70 11.80
CA PHE A 89 10.77 -11.95 11.97
C PHE A 89 10.30 -13.00 10.95
N PRO A 90 10.44 -14.31 11.24
CA PRO A 90 10.14 -15.39 10.28
C PRO A 90 8.69 -15.43 9.77
N ASP A 91 7.74 -14.89 10.53
CA ASP A 91 6.31 -14.81 10.17
C ASP A 91 5.91 -13.42 9.64
N SER A 92 6.86 -12.70 9.05
CA SER A 92 6.63 -11.32 8.56
C SER A 92 6.17 -11.25 7.10
N LYS A 93 6.14 -12.36 6.35
CA LYS A 93 5.84 -12.37 4.89
C LYS A 93 4.63 -11.51 4.53
N ASP A 94 3.47 -11.82 5.10
CA ASP A 94 2.22 -11.09 4.79
C ASP A 94 2.31 -9.60 5.17
N ARG A 95 2.99 -9.28 6.28
CA ARG A 95 3.18 -7.90 6.76
C ARG A 95 4.14 -7.13 5.87
N VAL A 96 5.22 -7.77 5.41
CA VAL A 96 6.16 -7.19 4.46
C VAL A 96 5.48 -6.91 3.13
N LEU A 97 4.76 -7.89 2.57
CA LEU A 97 4.02 -7.72 1.32
C LEU A 97 2.97 -6.61 1.43
N ALA A 98 2.27 -6.53 2.57
CA ALA A 98 1.34 -5.45 2.85
C ALA A 98 2.02 -4.08 2.90
N MET A 99 3.17 -3.96 3.57
CA MET A 99 3.93 -2.72 3.65
C MET A 99 4.45 -2.26 2.28
N LEU A 100 5.01 -3.18 1.49
CA LEU A 100 5.41 -2.90 0.11
C LEU A 100 4.21 -2.42 -0.72
N GLY A 101 3.05 -3.06 -0.54
CA GLY A 101 1.82 -2.65 -1.21
C GLY A 101 1.37 -1.24 -0.84
N LEU A 102 1.40 -0.88 0.45
CA LEU A 102 1.11 0.49 0.89
C LEU A 102 2.06 1.52 0.27
N ALA A 103 3.35 1.20 0.19
CA ALA A 103 4.36 2.09 -0.37
C ALA A 103 4.15 2.44 -1.86
N GLN A 104 3.42 1.58 -2.57
CA GLN A 104 3.13 1.74 -3.99
C GLN A 104 1.77 2.40 -4.27
N MET A 105 1.00 2.74 -3.22
CA MET A 105 -0.26 3.44 -3.38
C MET A 105 -0.06 4.81 -4.01
N SER A 106 -0.85 5.10 -5.04
CA SER A 106 -0.84 6.37 -5.75
C SER A 106 -2.12 6.56 -6.56
N GLU A 107 -2.27 7.74 -7.15
CA GLU A 107 -3.34 8.06 -8.08
C GLU A 107 -3.39 7.17 -9.32
N THR A 108 -2.26 6.59 -9.76
CA THR A 108 -2.23 5.78 -10.98
C THR A 108 -3.06 4.50 -10.87
N LEU A 109 -3.23 3.96 -9.65
CA LEU A 109 -4.13 2.84 -9.36
C LEU A 109 -5.60 3.23 -9.50
N LEU A 110 -5.91 4.52 -9.38
CA LEU A 110 -7.27 5.04 -9.44
C LEU A 110 -7.65 5.50 -10.87
N ASP A 111 -6.67 5.82 -11.72
CA ASP A 111 -6.89 6.25 -13.11
C ASP A 111 -7.89 5.38 -13.89
N PRO A 112 -7.78 4.04 -13.89
CA PRO A 112 -8.70 3.20 -14.67
C PRO A 112 -10.13 3.24 -14.14
N LEU A 113 -10.33 3.70 -12.91
CA LEU A 113 -11.63 3.68 -12.22
C LEU A 113 -12.42 4.98 -12.44
N PHE A 114 -11.74 6.12 -12.66
CA PHE A 114 -12.42 7.42 -12.62
C PHE A 114 -13.14 7.83 -13.89
N GLY A 115 -12.86 7.24 -15.05
CA GLY A 115 -13.75 7.22 -16.23
C GLY A 115 -14.38 8.56 -16.66
N GLY A 116 -13.78 9.71 -16.32
CA GLY A 116 -14.20 11.06 -16.69
C GLY A 116 -15.42 11.66 -15.96
N ALA A 117 -16.15 10.90 -15.12
CA ALA A 117 -17.35 11.38 -14.44
C ALA A 117 -17.16 11.46 -12.93
N GLU A 118 -17.33 12.66 -12.34
CA GLU A 118 -17.26 12.86 -10.90
C GLU A 118 -18.27 11.97 -10.17
N CYS A 119 -17.78 11.24 -9.17
CA CYS A 119 -18.61 10.42 -8.31
C CYS A 119 -18.54 10.93 -6.87
N LEU A 120 -19.67 10.90 -6.17
CA LEU A 120 -19.76 11.34 -4.78
C LEU A 120 -20.27 10.19 -3.90
N GLY A 121 -19.86 10.20 -2.63
CA GLY A 121 -20.39 9.34 -1.58
C GLY A 121 -20.38 7.84 -1.92
N SER A 122 -21.58 7.22 -1.96
CA SER A 122 -21.73 5.77 -2.17
C SER A 122 -21.31 5.29 -3.55
N VAL A 123 -21.46 6.13 -4.58
CA VAL A 123 -21.02 5.82 -5.95
C VAL A 123 -19.50 5.79 -6.01
N MET A 124 -18.85 6.80 -5.41
CA MET A 124 -17.39 6.85 -5.30
C MET A 124 -16.85 5.62 -4.56
N ARG A 125 -17.43 5.27 -3.40
CA ARG A 125 -17.02 4.08 -2.64
C ARG A 125 -17.12 2.78 -3.45
N LYS A 126 -18.21 2.59 -4.20
CA LYS A 126 -18.36 1.42 -5.07
C LYS A 126 -17.32 1.40 -6.19
N ARG A 127 -16.99 2.57 -6.74
CA ARG A 127 -16.04 2.74 -7.84
C ARG A 127 -14.61 2.45 -7.42
N ILE A 128 -14.18 2.93 -6.25
CA ILE A 128 -12.81 2.70 -5.74
C ILE A 128 -12.63 1.34 -5.06
N LYS A 129 -13.73 0.59 -4.86
CA LYS A 129 -13.77 -0.72 -4.20
C LYS A 129 -12.65 -1.68 -4.66
N PRO A 130 -12.36 -1.83 -5.97
CA PRO A 130 -11.32 -2.74 -6.46
C PRO A 130 -9.92 -2.45 -5.91
N VAL A 131 -9.67 -1.22 -5.47
CA VAL A 131 -8.37 -0.80 -4.94
C VAL A 131 -8.45 -0.57 -3.42
N SER A 132 -9.56 -0.01 -2.92
CA SER A 132 -9.73 0.25 -1.49
C SER A 132 -9.85 -1.02 -0.66
N GLU A 133 -10.45 -2.10 -1.18
CA GLU A 133 -10.55 -3.36 -0.43
C GLU A 133 -9.19 -4.04 -0.25
N PRO A 134 -8.37 -4.22 -1.31
CA PRO A 134 -7.00 -4.69 -1.13
C PRO A 134 -6.17 -3.82 -0.19
N LEU A 135 -6.28 -2.49 -0.31
CA LEU A 135 -5.62 -1.55 0.60
C LEU A 135 -6.02 -1.79 2.06
N LEU A 136 -7.31 -1.95 2.33
CA LEU A 136 -7.81 -2.26 3.68
C LEU A 136 -7.35 -3.63 4.18
N GLY A 137 -7.20 -4.61 3.28
CA GLY A 137 -6.60 -5.91 3.59
C GLY A 137 -5.13 -5.80 3.99
N MET A 138 -4.34 -4.99 3.26
CA MET A 138 -2.94 -4.70 3.61
C MET A 138 -2.85 -4.00 4.98
N VAL A 139 -3.71 -3.02 5.23
CA VAL A 139 -3.80 -2.37 6.54
C VAL A 139 -4.11 -3.38 7.64
N ALA A 140 -5.11 -4.26 7.44
CA ALA A 140 -5.46 -5.27 8.43
C ALA A 140 -4.28 -6.19 8.78
N LYS A 141 -3.48 -6.59 7.78
CA LYS A 141 -2.26 -7.39 8.00
C LYS A 141 -1.23 -6.69 8.88
N LEU A 142 -1.08 -5.37 8.74
CA LEU A 142 -0.15 -4.58 9.55
C LEU A 142 -0.67 -4.26 10.96
N GLU A 143 -1.96 -4.46 11.21
CA GLU A 143 -2.59 -4.33 12.55
C GLU A 143 -2.60 -5.65 13.33
N GLU A 144 -2.32 -6.79 12.67
CA GLU A 144 -2.16 -8.09 13.34
C GLU A 144 -0.95 -8.03 14.31
N LYS A 145 -1.11 -8.63 15.50
CA LYS A 145 -0.09 -8.68 16.55
C LYS A 145 0.98 -9.75 16.30
#